data_AF-A0A7W0G429-F1
#
_entry.id   AF-A0A7W0G429-F1
#
_cell.length_a   1.000
_cell.length_b   1.000
_cell.length_c   1.000
_cell.angle_alpha   90.00
_cell.angle_beta   90.00
_cell.angle_gamma   90.00
#
_symmetry.space_group_name_H-M   'P 1'
#
loop_
_entity.id
_entity.type
_entity.pdbx_description
1 polymer ?
#
loop_
_entity_poly.entity_id
_entity_poly.type
_entity_poly.pdbx_seq_one_letter_code
_entity_poly.pdbx_strand_id
1 'polypeptide(L)'
;MCSPTRRTFLRAGALTAISAGFALSSVRIAFGQDKKQPNPSLDFEIPYEAKLNPVFSYTKATFDPYVGGVFSARGSDGKRVTLTLVTVRGLNGATRAVNETAAQFKRRQQTARITPKARATNTFTLVFRASGPLSELSTIHQLDHAALGKFSLFLVVGSEDEQGRRLYEAVISHPAQ
;
A
#
# COMPACT_ATOMS: atom_id res chain seq x y z
N MET A 1 7.77 12.77 37.85
CA MET A 1 7.65 11.40 37.31
C MET A 1 6.28 11.27 36.64
N CYS A 2 6.24 11.15 35.31
CA CYS A 2 5.01 11.11 34.49
C CYS A 2 4.66 9.67 34.09
N SER A 3 3.37 9.31 34.14
CA SER A 3 2.53 9.06 32.94
C SER A 3 1.29 8.19 33.27
N PRO A 4 0.05 8.70 33.08
CA PRO A 4 -1.19 7.94 33.29
C PRO A 4 -1.74 7.26 32.01
N THR A 5 -2.10 5.98 32.17
CA THR A 5 -3.27 5.22 31.68
C THR A 5 -4.04 5.69 30.43
N ARG A 6 -3.91 4.93 29.33
CA ARG A 6 -4.74 5.03 28.11
C ARG A 6 -6.07 4.26 28.27
N ARG A 7 -7.12 4.87 28.82
CA ARG A 7 -8.49 4.32 28.75
C ARG A 7 -9.57 5.36 29.17
N THR A 8 -9.68 6.45 28.43
CA THR A 8 -10.68 7.51 28.70
C THR A 8 -11.08 8.24 27.41
N PHE A 9 -11.70 7.53 26.46
CA PHE A 9 -12.28 8.19 25.28
C PHE A 9 -13.71 7.76 24.93
N LEU A 10 -14.38 6.96 25.77
CA LEU A 10 -15.75 6.48 25.52
C LEU A 10 -16.70 6.71 26.71
N ARG A 11 -16.56 7.81 27.45
CA ARG A 11 -17.48 8.14 28.56
C ARG A 11 -17.98 9.59 28.66
N ALA A 12 -17.68 10.45 27.69
CA ALA A 12 -18.19 11.82 27.66
C ALA A 12 -19.13 12.03 26.46
N GLY A 13 -20.33 11.43 26.52
CA GLY A 13 -21.30 11.56 25.42
C GLY A 13 -22.71 11.14 25.76
N ALA A 14 -23.09 11.15 27.04
CA ALA A 14 -24.45 10.89 27.48
C ALA A 14 -24.80 11.89 28.58
N LEU A 15 -25.41 13.02 28.21
CA LEU A 15 -26.32 13.86 29.02
C LEU A 15 -26.49 15.25 28.36
N THR A 16 -27.35 15.34 27.35
CA THR A 16 -28.21 16.53 27.11
C THR A 16 -29.49 16.08 26.44
N ALA A 17 -30.51 15.81 27.26
CA ALA A 17 -31.86 15.50 26.81
C ALA A 17 -32.67 16.79 26.63
N ILE A 18 -33.22 16.95 25.42
CA ILE A 18 -34.56 17.45 25.08
C ILE A 18 -34.97 18.83 25.64
N SER A 19 -34.91 19.87 24.78
CA SER A 19 -35.96 20.91 24.68
C SER A 19 -35.73 21.84 23.49
N ALA A 20 -36.56 21.70 22.44
CA ALA A 20 -37.16 22.77 21.63
C ALA A 20 -37.72 22.15 20.34
N GLY A 21 -39.03 21.88 20.35
CA GLY A 21 -39.78 21.66 19.14
C GLY A 21 -39.91 22.95 18.33
N PHE A 22 -40.06 22.78 17.02
CA PHE A 22 -40.42 23.77 15.99
C PHE A 22 -39.34 24.75 15.54
N ALA A 23 -38.53 24.31 14.57
CA ALA A 23 -38.31 25.07 13.34
C ALA A 23 -37.87 24.12 12.20
N LEU A 24 -38.82 23.80 11.33
CA LEU A 24 -38.59 23.22 10.02
C LEU A 24 -37.70 24.17 9.19
N SER A 25 -36.41 23.87 9.07
CA SER A 25 -35.67 24.08 7.82
C SER A 25 -34.37 23.28 7.89
N SER A 26 -34.14 22.52 6.83
CA SER A 26 -33.06 21.56 6.67
C SER A 26 -31.69 22.26 6.66
N VAL A 27 -31.11 22.49 7.83
CA VAL A 27 -29.69 22.86 7.92
C VAL A 27 -28.88 21.60 7.65
N ARG A 28 -28.63 21.33 6.37
CA ARG A 28 -27.54 20.46 5.95
C ARG A 28 -26.26 21.14 6.39
N ILE A 29 -25.75 20.80 7.56
CA ILE A 29 -24.35 21.03 7.91
C ILE A 29 -23.53 20.08 7.03
N ALA A 30 -23.35 20.46 5.77
CA ALA A 30 -22.43 19.85 4.84
C ALA A 30 -21.18 20.72 4.83
N PHE A 31 -20.34 20.58 5.87
CA PHE A 31 -18.97 21.05 5.76
C PHE A 31 -18.23 20.12 4.78
N GLY A 32 -17.86 20.66 3.62
CA GLY A 32 -16.66 20.21 2.90
C GLY A 32 -16.81 19.13 1.82
N GLN A 33 -18.00 18.87 1.26
CA GLN A 33 -18.10 18.13 0.00
C GLN A 33 -18.82 18.97 -1.05
N ASP A 34 -18.03 19.72 -1.81
CA ASP A 34 -18.49 20.29 -3.07
C ASP A 34 -19.10 19.18 -3.93
N LYS A 35 -20.30 19.45 -4.48
CA LYS A 35 -21.04 18.53 -5.35
C LYS A 35 -20.40 18.34 -6.73
N LYS A 36 -19.10 18.58 -6.90
CA LYS A 36 -18.38 18.03 -8.05
C LYS A 36 -18.18 16.56 -7.74
N GLN A 37 -19.02 15.70 -8.31
CA GLN A 37 -18.72 14.27 -8.32
C GLN A 37 -17.36 14.12 -8.99
N PRO A 38 -16.31 13.69 -8.28
CA PRO A 38 -15.03 13.51 -8.94
C PRO A 38 -15.23 12.44 -10.00
N ASN A 39 -14.89 12.76 -11.26
CA ASN A 39 -14.83 11.77 -12.31
C ASN A 39 -13.55 10.97 -12.05
N PRO A 40 -13.65 9.70 -11.64
CA PRO A 40 -12.48 8.87 -11.37
C PRO A 40 -11.66 8.59 -12.63
N SER A 41 -12.07 9.03 -13.82
CA SER A 41 -11.26 8.94 -15.03
C SER A 41 -10.54 10.23 -15.41
N LEU A 42 -10.92 11.39 -14.84
CA LEU A 42 -10.40 12.71 -15.29
C LEU A 42 -9.68 13.51 -14.20
N ASP A 43 -9.91 13.25 -12.91
CA ASP A 43 -9.54 14.22 -11.87
C ASP A 43 -8.15 14.04 -11.23
N PHE A 44 -7.32 13.13 -11.74
CA PHE A 44 -5.96 12.96 -11.23
C PHE A 44 -5.00 12.74 -12.38
N GLU A 45 -4.56 13.83 -12.99
CA GLU A 45 -3.44 13.79 -13.92
C GLU A 45 -2.16 13.52 -13.11
N ILE A 46 -1.52 12.39 -13.41
CA ILE A 46 -0.23 12.06 -12.81
C ILE A 46 0.78 13.08 -13.34
N PRO A 47 1.51 13.79 -12.44
CA PRO A 47 2.46 14.82 -12.85
C PRO A 47 3.50 14.23 -13.80
N TYR A 48 3.95 15.04 -14.76
CA TYR A 48 4.87 14.60 -15.81
C TYR A 48 6.16 13.99 -15.22
N GLU A 49 6.66 14.56 -14.13
CA GLU A 49 7.86 14.12 -13.42
C GLU A 49 7.71 12.69 -12.88
N ALA A 50 6.50 12.29 -12.45
CA ALA A 50 6.24 10.94 -11.96
C ALA A 50 6.20 9.91 -13.10
N LYS A 51 5.79 10.32 -14.31
CA LYS A 51 5.79 9.47 -15.51
C LYS A 51 7.20 9.16 -16.01
N LEU A 52 8.18 10.01 -15.70
CA LEU A 52 9.59 9.80 -16.05
C LEU A 52 10.30 8.78 -15.17
N ASN A 53 9.74 8.42 -14.00
CA ASN A 53 10.36 7.44 -13.13
C ASN A 53 10.23 6.04 -13.73
N PRO A 54 11.33 5.26 -13.88
CA PRO A 54 11.27 3.90 -14.42
C PRO A 54 10.30 2.98 -13.68
N VAL A 55 10.13 3.20 -12.37
CA VAL A 55 9.21 2.41 -11.54
C VAL A 55 7.76 2.56 -11.99
N PHE A 56 7.41 3.67 -12.66
CA PHE A 56 6.07 3.93 -13.16
C PHE A 56 5.62 2.94 -14.25
N SER A 57 6.55 2.44 -15.07
CA SER A 57 6.26 1.50 -16.16
C SER A 57 6.38 0.03 -15.75
N TYR A 58 6.83 -0.25 -14.52
CA TYR A 58 7.08 -1.61 -14.07
C TYR A 58 5.80 -2.33 -13.69
N THR A 59 5.57 -3.49 -14.28
CA THR A 59 4.43 -4.35 -13.94
C THR A 59 4.91 -5.60 -13.25
N LYS A 60 3.99 -6.40 -12.71
CA LYS A 60 4.30 -7.75 -12.20
C LYS A 60 5.10 -8.56 -13.24
N ALA A 61 4.69 -8.51 -14.51
CA ALA A 61 5.33 -9.25 -15.59
C ALA A 61 6.78 -8.81 -15.85
N THR A 62 7.14 -7.57 -15.50
CA THR A 62 8.52 -7.07 -15.57
C THR A 62 9.43 -7.83 -14.60
N PHE A 63 8.93 -8.26 -13.44
CA PHE A 63 9.72 -8.90 -12.38
C PHE A 63 9.60 -10.43 -12.34
N ASP A 64 8.52 -10.99 -12.87
CA ASP A 64 8.30 -12.44 -12.95
C ASP A 64 9.50 -13.24 -13.51
N PRO A 65 10.18 -12.83 -14.61
CA PRO A 65 11.34 -13.59 -15.13
C PRO A 65 12.60 -13.44 -14.28
N TYR A 66 12.64 -12.49 -13.33
CA TYR A 66 13.79 -12.23 -12.47
C TYR A 66 13.61 -12.80 -11.07
N VAL A 67 12.61 -13.66 -10.84
CA VAL A 67 12.51 -14.44 -9.60
C VAL A 67 13.73 -15.36 -9.48
N GLY A 68 14.39 -15.33 -8.33
CA GLY A 68 15.71 -15.91 -8.10
C GLY A 68 16.87 -15.02 -8.54
N GLY A 69 16.59 -13.91 -9.24
CA GLY A 69 17.57 -12.94 -9.70
C GLY A 69 18.23 -12.17 -8.55
N VAL A 70 19.43 -11.65 -8.84
CA VAL A 70 20.28 -10.97 -7.86
C VAL A 70 20.27 -9.47 -8.10
N PHE A 71 19.91 -8.75 -7.06
CA PHE A 71 19.88 -7.31 -6.94
C PHE A 71 20.95 -6.89 -5.94
N SER A 72 21.38 -5.64 -6.01
CA SER A 72 22.30 -5.09 -5.01
C SER A 72 21.84 -3.73 -4.51
N ALA A 73 22.02 -3.49 -3.22
CA ALA A 73 21.70 -2.23 -2.56
C ALA A 73 22.81 -1.85 -1.57
N ARG A 74 22.79 -0.63 -1.03
CA ARG A 74 23.70 -0.26 0.07
C ARG A 74 23.16 -0.76 1.41
N GLY A 75 24.01 -1.45 2.17
CA GLY A 75 23.78 -1.88 3.55
C GLY A 75 23.96 -0.75 4.56
N SER A 76 23.71 -1.07 5.83
CA SER A 76 23.92 -0.14 6.95
C SER A 76 25.39 0.25 7.16
N ASP A 77 26.31 -0.63 6.78
CA ASP A 77 27.77 -0.43 6.81
C ASP A 77 28.32 0.30 5.58
N GLY A 78 27.44 0.72 4.66
CA GLY A 78 27.80 1.34 3.39
C GLY A 78 28.31 0.38 2.32
N LYS A 79 28.45 -0.92 2.62
CA LYS A 79 28.85 -1.94 1.65
C LYS A 79 27.68 -2.37 0.78
N ARG A 80 27.96 -3.06 -0.33
CA ARG A 80 26.91 -3.64 -1.18
C ARG A 80 26.35 -4.89 -0.51
N VAL A 81 25.05 -4.87 -0.23
CA VAL A 81 24.27 -6.01 0.22
C VAL A 81 23.58 -6.63 -0.98
N THR A 82 23.63 -7.95 -1.04
CA THR A 82 22.99 -8.74 -2.09
C THR A 82 21.54 -9.01 -1.70
N LEU A 83 20.62 -8.74 -2.61
CA LEU A 83 19.18 -8.96 -2.46
C LEU A 83 18.73 -9.96 -3.52
N THR A 84 18.22 -11.11 -3.13
CA THR A 84 17.64 -12.09 -4.08
C THR A 84 16.14 -11.90 -4.13
N LEU A 85 15.55 -11.74 -5.31
CA LEU A 85 14.08 -11.69 -5.45
C LEU A 85 13.52 -13.09 -5.22
N VAL A 86 12.76 -13.29 -4.15
CA VAL A 86 12.20 -14.60 -3.78
C VAL A 86 10.88 -14.83 -4.47
N THR A 87 9.99 -13.83 -4.46
CA THR A 87 8.65 -13.98 -5.03
C THR A 87 8.06 -12.64 -5.42
N VAL A 88 7.17 -12.67 -6.42
CA VAL A 88 6.35 -11.55 -6.85
C VAL A 88 4.88 -11.92 -6.62
N ARG A 89 4.25 -11.26 -5.66
CA ARG A 89 2.85 -11.52 -5.27
C ARG A 89 1.94 -10.48 -5.90
N GLY A 90 1.01 -10.90 -6.75
CA GLY A 90 -0.05 -10.02 -7.24
C GLY A 90 -1.11 -9.77 -6.16
N LEU A 91 -1.43 -8.50 -5.90
CA LEU A 91 -2.56 -8.09 -5.05
C LEU A 91 -3.82 -7.79 -5.86
N ASN A 92 -3.86 -8.26 -7.11
CA ASN A 92 -5.02 -8.13 -7.97
C ASN A 92 -6.22 -8.82 -7.30
N GLY A 93 -7.34 -8.09 -7.20
CA GLY A 93 -8.58 -8.64 -6.63
C GLY A 93 -9.01 -9.95 -7.29
N ALA A 94 -8.64 -10.15 -8.56
CA ALA A 94 -8.98 -11.31 -9.40
C ALA A 94 -8.26 -12.61 -9.03
N THR A 95 -6.96 -12.58 -8.69
CA THR A 95 -6.18 -13.81 -8.48
C THR A 95 -6.43 -14.48 -7.13
N ARG A 96 -7.05 -13.74 -6.20
CA ARG A 96 -7.43 -14.24 -4.87
C ARG A 96 -8.76 -15.00 -4.87
N ALA A 97 -9.52 -14.93 -5.96
CA ALA A 97 -10.81 -15.61 -6.10
C ALA A 97 -10.69 -17.14 -6.32
N VAL A 98 -9.51 -17.66 -6.69
CA VAL A 98 -9.34 -19.08 -7.03
C VAL A 98 -9.43 -19.98 -5.78
N ASN A 99 -9.13 -19.45 -4.59
CA ASN A 99 -9.12 -20.21 -3.32
C ASN A 99 -9.92 -19.53 -2.19
N GLU A 100 -10.78 -18.56 -2.49
CA GLU A 100 -11.57 -17.84 -1.48
C GLU A 100 -12.81 -18.65 -1.08
N THR A 101 -13.04 -18.81 0.22
CA THR A 101 -14.28 -19.43 0.72
C THR A 101 -15.48 -18.51 0.45
N ALA A 102 -16.67 -19.08 0.25
CA ALA A 102 -17.90 -18.33 -0.05
C ALA A 102 -18.21 -17.20 0.96
N ALA A 103 -17.76 -17.34 2.21
CA ALA A 103 -17.89 -16.30 3.24
C ALA A 103 -16.97 -15.08 3.00
N GLN A 104 -15.75 -15.29 2.51
CA GLN A 104 -14.80 -14.23 2.16
C GLN A 104 -15.27 -13.48 0.91
N PHE A 105 -15.79 -14.22 -0.08
CA PHE A 105 -16.41 -13.64 -1.28
C PHE A 105 -17.60 -12.73 -0.93
N LYS A 106 -18.50 -13.16 -0.04
CA LYS A 106 -19.64 -12.35 0.43
C LYS A 106 -19.20 -11.08 1.19
N ARG A 107 -18.15 -11.15 2.02
CA ARG A 107 -17.59 -9.96 2.70
C ARG A 107 -17.02 -8.96 1.70
N ARG A 108 -16.31 -9.42 0.65
CA ARG A 108 -15.81 -8.57 -0.44
C ARG A 108 -16.94 -7.92 -1.23
N GLN A 109 -18.00 -8.66 -1.54
CA GLN A 109 -19.18 -8.09 -2.19
C GLN A 109 -19.87 -7.04 -1.30
N GLN A 110 -19.85 -7.24 0.02
CA GLN A 110 -20.37 -6.25 0.96
C GLN A 110 -19.46 -5.01 1.04
N THR A 111 -18.13 -5.13 1.08
CA THR A 111 -17.22 -3.96 1.06
C THR A 111 -17.17 -3.25 -0.28
N ALA A 112 -17.29 -3.96 -1.41
CA ALA A 112 -17.41 -3.36 -2.74
C ALA A 112 -18.68 -2.51 -2.89
N ARG A 113 -19.73 -2.81 -2.12
CA ARG A 113 -20.96 -1.99 -2.04
C ARG A 113 -20.78 -0.71 -1.20
N ILE A 114 -19.73 -0.61 -0.37
CA ILE A 114 -19.45 0.57 0.47
C ILE A 114 -18.72 1.65 -0.34
N THR A 115 -17.95 1.27 -1.37
CA THR A 115 -17.26 2.19 -2.29
C THR A 115 -17.50 1.81 -3.76
N PRO A 116 -18.66 2.16 -4.33
CA PRO A 116 -19.05 1.77 -5.70
C PRO A 116 -18.15 2.36 -6.83
N LYS A 117 -17.22 3.26 -6.49
CA LYS A 117 -16.28 3.93 -7.43
C LYS A 117 -14.81 3.68 -7.10
N ALA A 118 -14.44 2.53 -6.54
CA ALA A 118 -13.03 2.17 -6.39
C ALA A 118 -12.40 1.95 -7.79
N ARG A 119 -11.33 2.68 -8.11
CA ARG A 119 -10.59 2.47 -9.36
C ARG A 119 -9.92 1.10 -9.35
N ALA A 120 -9.86 0.45 -10.51
CA ALA A 120 -8.99 -0.71 -10.66
C ALA A 120 -7.53 -0.26 -10.45
N THR A 121 -6.78 -1.01 -9.65
CA THR A 121 -5.35 -0.80 -9.46
C THR A 121 -4.62 -2.11 -9.71
N ASN A 122 -3.48 -2.03 -10.39
CA ASN A 122 -2.57 -3.15 -10.51
C ASN A 122 -1.51 -3.00 -9.41
N THR A 123 -1.72 -3.73 -8.32
CA THR A 123 -0.86 -3.69 -7.14
C THR A 123 -0.15 -5.03 -7.01
N PHE A 124 1.15 -5.00 -6.77
CA PHE A 124 1.93 -6.21 -6.51
C PHE A 124 3.03 -5.94 -5.49
N THR A 125 3.49 -7.03 -4.87
CA THR A 125 4.53 -7.01 -3.84
C THR A 125 5.72 -7.81 -4.32
N LEU A 126 6.90 -7.23 -4.20
CA LEU A 126 8.19 -7.88 -4.40
C LEU A 126 8.74 -8.27 -3.04
N VAL A 127 9.15 -9.53 -2.88
CA VAL A 127 9.76 -10.03 -1.66
C VAL A 127 11.21 -10.38 -1.94
N PHE A 128 12.13 -9.72 -1.25
CA PHE A 128 13.57 -9.91 -1.37
C PHE A 128 14.13 -10.59 -0.14
N ARG A 129 15.12 -11.45 -0.34
CA ARG A 129 15.95 -12.00 0.72
C ARG A 129 17.30 -11.30 0.68
N ALA A 130 17.67 -10.65 1.79
CA ALA A 130 18.95 -9.98 1.89
C ALA A 130 20.04 -10.89 2.44
N SER A 131 21.27 -10.73 1.96
CA SER A 131 22.46 -11.37 2.53
C SER A 131 22.92 -10.73 3.84
N GLY A 132 22.44 -9.51 4.14
CA GLY A 132 22.81 -8.74 5.32
C GLY A 132 21.80 -7.62 5.59
N PRO A 133 21.93 -6.90 6.71
CA PRO A 133 21.01 -5.84 7.06
C PRO A 133 21.13 -4.63 6.11
N LEU A 134 19.99 -4.15 5.64
CA LEU A 134 19.90 -2.84 5.00
C LEU A 134 19.96 -1.71 6.04
N SER A 135 20.23 -0.50 5.58
CA SER A 135 20.22 0.69 6.45
C SER A 135 18.86 0.86 7.13
N GLU A 136 18.83 0.92 8.46
CA GLU A 136 17.60 1.20 9.22
C GLU A 136 17.25 2.70 9.20
N LEU A 137 18.17 3.55 8.75
CA LEU A 137 18.01 5.00 8.73
C LEU A 137 17.10 5.49 7.59
N SER A 138 16.92 4.67 6.56
CA SER A 138 16.06 4.99 5.42
C SER A 138 15.34 3.75 4.94
N THR A 139 14.07 3.88 4.58
CA THR A 139 13.26 2.82 3.96
C THR A 139 13.31 2.87 2.44
N ILE A 140 13.83 3.95 1.84
CA ILE A 140 14.05 4.06 0.40
C ILE A 140 15.47 3.58 0.10
N HIS A 141 15.58 2.53 -0.71
CA HIS A 141 16.86 1.98 -1.13
C HIS A 141 16.98 1.98 -2.65
N GLN A 142 18.15 2.37 -3.14
CA GLN A 142 18.49 2.24 -4.55
C GLN A 142 18.93 0.80 -4.82
N LEU A 143 18.16 0.09 -5.63
CA LEU A 143 18.48 -1.23 -6.13
C LEU A 143 19.17 -1.11 -7.47
N ASP A 144 20.11 -2.01 -7.72
CA ASP A 144 20.85 -2.15 -8.97
C ASP A 144 20.72 -3.59 -9.46
N HIS A 145 20.28 -3.75 -10.71
CA HIS A 145 20.05 -5.03 -11.37
C HIS A 145 20.58 -4.97 -12.81
N ALA A 146 21.22 -6.04 -13.28
CA ALA A 146 21.91 -6.06 -14.57
C ALA A 146 21.01 -5.70 -15.76
N ALA A 147 19.76 -6.17 -15.78
CA ALA A 147 18.82 -5.96 -16.88
C ALA A 147 17.81 -4.82 -16.65
N LEU A 148 17.54 -4.47 -15.38
CA LEU A 148 16.53 -3.46 -15.03
C LEU A 148 17.17 -2.11 -14.67
N GLY A 149 18.49 -2.05 -14.67
CA GLY A 149 19.25 -0.87 -14.28
C GLY A 149 19.07 -0.53 -12.81
N LYS A 150 19.12 0.78 -12.53
CA LYS A 150 19.06 1.32 -11.16
C LYS A 150 17.72 1.99 -10.93
N PHE A 151 17.09 1.65 -9.81
CA PHE A 151 15.80 2.23 -9.42
C PHE A 151 15.66 2.20 -7.89
N SER A 152 14.86 3.11 -7.36
CA SER A 152 14.66 3.22 -5.92
C SER A 152 13.34 2.58 -5.53
N LEU A 153 13.37 1.68 -4.55
CA LEU A 153 12.17 1.09 -3.95
C LEU A 153 12.10 1.41 -2.47
N PHE A 154 10.88 1.50 -1.98
CA PHE A 154 10.59 1.49 -0.56
C PHE A 154 10.60 0.04 -0.07
N LEU A 155 11.59 -0.34 0.73
CA LEU A 155 11.70 -1.67 1.33
C LEU A 155 11.35 -1.58 2.81
N VAL A 156 10.45 -2.46 3.23
CA VAL A 156 10.11 -2.65 4.63
C VAL A 156 10.60 -4.03 5.07
N VAL A 157 11.10 -4.13 6.30
CA VAL A 157 11.39 -5.43 6.90
C VAL A 157 10.07 -6.19 7.05
N GLY A 158 9.93 -7.29 6.33
CA GLY A 158 8.78 -8.17 6.37
C GLY A 158 8.97 -9.28 7.40
N SER A 159 8.42 -10.46 7.10
CA SER A 159 8.62 -11.66 7.91
C SER A 159 10.03 -12.23 7.74
N GLU A 160 10.39 -13.17 8.60
CA GLU A 160 11.58 -14.00 8.41
C GLU A 160 11.23 -15.22 7.54
N ASP A 161 12.22 -15.70 6.78
CA ASP A 161 12.16 -16.97 6.06
C ASP A 161 12.24 -18.15 7.05
N GLU A 162 11.98 -19.39 6.60
CA GLU A 162 12.07 -20.62 7.42
C GLU A 162 13.44 -20.82 8.07
N GLN A 163 14.46 -20.13 7.56
CA GLN A 163 15.84 -20.16 8.00
C GLN A 163 16.22 -18.96 8.89
N GLY A 164 15.24 -18.20 9.39
CA GLY A 164 15.46 -17.02 10.26
C GLY A 164 16.10 -15.83 9.55
N ARG A 165 16.06 -15.80 8.21
CA ARG A 165 16.63 -14.70 7.41
C ARG A 165 15.59 -13.63 7.16
N ARG A 166 15.96 -12.36 7.36
CA ARG A 166 15.07 -11.21 7.15
C ARG A 166 14.65 -11.10 5.69
N LEU A 167 13.34 -11.06 5.44
CA LEU A 167 12.78 -10.71 4.14
C LEU A 167 12.44 -9.23 4.11
N TYR A 168 12.58 -8.65 2.93
CA TYR A 168 12.27 -7.26 2.65
C TYR A 168 11.16 -7.19 1.61
N GLU A 169 10.13 -6.40 1.87
CA GLU A 169 8.97 -6.28 1.00
C GLU A 169 8.93 -4.87 0.38
N ALA A 170 8.72 -4.82 -0.93
CA ALA A 170 8.36 -3.59 -1.64
C ALA A 170 6.98 -3.75 -2.27
N VAL A 171 6.11 -2.76 -2.06
CA VAL A 171 4.78 -2.72 -2.68
C VAL A 171 4.79 -1.67 -3.78
N ILE A 172 4.39 -2.07 -4.99
CA ILE A 172 4.21 -1.16 -6.12
C ILE A 172 2.75 -1.17 -6.53
N SER A 173 2.15 0.01 -6.61
CA SER A 173 0.74 0.19 -6.96
C SER A 173 0.60 1.15 -8.12
N HIS A 174 -0.05 0.67 -9.18
CA HIS A 174 -0.36 1.46 -10.36
C HIS A 174 -1.87 1.65 -10.44
N PRO A 175 -2.36 2.89 -10.59
CA PRO A 175 -3.74 3.07 -11.03
C PRO A 175 -3.89 2.44 -12.42
N ALA A 176 -4.96 1.67 -12.64
CA ALA A 176 -5.31 1.24 -14.00
C ALA A 176 -5.53 2.50 -14.84
N GLN A 177 -4.84 2.57 -15.98
CA GLN A 177 -5.02 3.62 -16.98
C GLN A 177 -6.36 3.47 -17.68
#